data_AF-A0AAX3BE00-F1
#
_entry.id   AF-A0AAX3BE00-F1
#
_cell.length_a   1.000
_cell.length_b   1.000
_cell.length_c   1.000
_cell.angle_alpha   90.00
_cell.angle_beta   90.00
_cell.angle_gamma   90.00
#
_symmetry.space_group_name_H-M   'P 1'
#
loop_
_entity.id
_entity.type
_entity.pdbx_description
1 polymer ?
#
loop_
_entity_poly.entity_id
_entity_poly.type
_entity_poly.pdbx_seq_one_letter_code
_entity_poly.pdbx_strand_id
1 'polypeptide(L)'
;MQGLPLTKFGEVCHRLGIEMIYAHSPQAKGRVERWNGIHQDRLIAEMKLKNIKDIDSANRFLKEYYWEKNNRKFSKKPLSDEDFHIALMPDQDLRNYVCYTAECKVYRDYTIKFSKRIYQIEKKQPIAIKPGDNVILKTWLDGSIHIFKKNIELNFFEIDDYGRRVSA
;
A
#
# COMPACT_ATOMS: atom_id res chain seq x y z
N MET A 1 19.77 17.97 5.11
CA MET A 1 18.88 18.20 3.95
C MET A 1 17.47 18.49 4.46
N GLN A 2 17.10 19.76 4.60
CA GLN A 2 15.69 20.17 4.60
C GLN A 2 15.23 20.08 3.14
N GLY A 3 14.24 19.33 2.70
CA GLY A 3 13.28 18.43 3.33
C GLY A 3 12.15 18.26 2.31
N LEU A 4 12.48 17.79 1.10
CA LEU A 4 11.47 17.57 0.06
C LEU A 4 10.39 16.65 0.63
N PRO A 5 9.09 16.94 0.41
CA PRO A 5 8.03 16.09 0.91
C PRO A 5 8.23 14.67 0.37
N LEU A 6 8.19 13.69 1.27
CA LEU A 6 8.31 12.29 0.88
C LEU A 6 7.13 11.93 -0.04
N THR A 7 7.39 11.07 -1.02
CA THR A 7 6.30 10.41 -1.74
C THR A 7 5.54 9.49 -0.77
N LYS A 8 4.33 9.06 -1.14
CA LYS A 8 3.58 8.11 -0.29
C LYS A 8 4.36 6.82 -0.03
N PHE A 9 5.06 6.32 -1.04
CA PHE A 9 5.99 5.20 -0.87
C PHE A 9 7.10 5.53 0.13
N GLY A 10 7.69 6.72 0.04
CA GLY A 10 8.70 7.16 1.00
C GLY A 10 8.21 7.29 2.43
N GLU A 11 6.98 7.76 2.64
CA GLU A 11 6.34 7.80 3.96
C GLU A 11 6.10 6.39 4.52
N VAL A 12 5.78 5.42 3.66
CA VAL A 12 5.65 4.00 4.06
C VAL A 12 7.00 3.45 4.48
N CYS A 13 8.05 3.62 3.66
CA CYS A 13 9.40 3.19 3.99
C CYS A 13 9.87 3.78 5.32
N HIS A 14 9.69 5.09 5.52
CA HIS A 14 10.06 5.75 6.76
C HIS A 14 9.34 5.16 7.98
N ARG A 15 8.03 4.92 7.91
CA ARG A 15 7.25 4.30 9.00
C ARG A 15 7.65 2.86 9.30
N LEU A 16 8.14 2.13 8.29
CA LEU A 16 8.65 0.76 8.45
C LEU A 16 10.13 0.72 8.88
N GLY A 17 10.78 1.88 9.09
CA GLY A 17 12.21 1.94 9.41
C GLY A 17 13.11 1.55 8.23
N ILE A 18 12.59 1.60 7.00
CA ILE A 18 13.34 1.30 5.78
C ILE A 18 14.01 2.57 5.29
N GLU A 19 15.33 2.58 5.30
CA GLU A 19 16.12 3.64 4.68
C GLU A 19 16.05 3.55 3.16
N MET A 20 15.63 4.64 2.51
CA MET A 20 15.63 4.73 1.05
C MET A 20 16.98 5.21 0.54
N ILE A 21 17.67 4.36 -0.20
CA ILE A 21 18.92 4.71 -0.88
C ILE A 21 18.60 5.03 -2.33
N TYR A 22 18.72 6.30 -2.71
CA TYR A 22 18.40 6.76 -4.06
C TYR A 22 19.59 6.57 -5.02
N ALA A 23 19.34 5.94 -6.15
CA ALA A 23 20.31 5.86 -7.24
C ALA A 23 20.34 7.17 -8.03
N HIS A 24 21.35 8.00 -7.77
CA HIS A 24 21.56 9.29 -8.45
C HIS A 24 22.32 9.17 -9.79
N SER A 25 22.65 7.96 -10.23
CA SER A 25 23.36 7.73 -11.49
C SER A 25 22.85 6.47 -12.22
N PRO A 26 22.88 6.45 -13.56
CA PRO A 26 22.58 5.24 -14.35
C PRO A 26 23.48 4.05 -14.01
N GLN A 27 24.74 4.31 -13.64
CA GLN A 27 25.71 3.29 -13.24
C GLN A 27 25.23 2.50 -12.01
N ALA A 28 24.51 3.14 -11.09
CA ALA A 28 23.90 2.48 -9.94
C ALA A 28 22.68 1.62 -10.30
N LYS A 29 22.12 1.75 -11.52
CA LYS A 29 20.92 1.04 -11.98
C LYS A 29 21.18 -0.07 -13.01
N GLY A 30 22.42 -0.23 -13.49
CA GLY A 30 22.73 -1.07 -14.65
C GLY A 30 22.29 -2.54 -14.56
N ARG A 31 22.24 -3.14 -13.36
CA ARG A 31 21.69 -4.50 -13.19
C ARG A 31 20.19 -4.55 -13.41
N VAL A 32 19.45 -3.62 -12.78
CA VAL A 32 17.99 -3.55 -12.87
C VAL A 32 17.55 -3.19 -14.29
N GLU A 33 18.23 -2.23 -14.93
CA GLU A 33 17.92 -1.82 -16.31
C GLU A 33 18.11 -2.97 -17.30
N ARG A 34 19.18 -3.77 -17.16
CA ARG A 34 19.40 -4.94 -18.00
C ARG A 34 18.28 -5.98 -17.86
N TRP A 35 17.85 -6.25 -16.62
CA TRP A 35 16.73 -7.16 -16.37
C TRP A 35 15.41 -6.62 -16.93
N ASN A 36 15.14 -5.34 -16.72
CA ASN A 36 13.94 -4.70 -17.26
C ASN A 36 13.89 -4.76 -18.78
N GLY A 37 15.02 -4.55 -19.47
CA GLY A 37 15.10 -4.71 -20.93
C GLY A 37 14.77 -6.14 -21.39
N ILE A 38 15.28 -7.16 -20.69
CA ILE A 38 14.96 -8.57 -20.99
C ILE A 38 13.46 -8.83 -20.84
N HIS A 39 12.84 -8.31 -19.79
CA HIS A 39 11.41 -8.50 -19.55
C HIS A 39 10.56 -7.73 -20.55
N GLN A 40 10.87 -6.46 -20.83
CA GLN A 40 10.11 -5.65 -21.79
C GLN A 40 10.09 -6.26 -23.20
N ASP A 41 11.16 -6.93 -23.63
CA ASP A 41 11.18 -7.65 -24.90
C ASP A 41 10.46 -9.01 -24.78
N ARG A 42 10.99 -9.91 -23.93
CA ARG A 42 10.57 -11.32 -23.92
C ARG A 42 9.22 -11.57 -23.28
N LEU A 43 8.91 -10.89 -22.17
CA LEU A 43 7.63 -11.10 -21.48
C LEU A 43 6.48 -10.78 -22.43
N ILE A 44 6.58 -9.64 -23.12
CA ILE A 44 5.55 -9.18 -24.06
C ILE A 44 5.42 -10.15 -25.23
N ALA A 45 6.53 -10.60 -25.82
CA ALA A 45 6.50 -11.56 -26.92
C ALA A 45 5.87 -12.92 -26.50
N GLU A 46 6.23 -13.44 -25.33
CA GLU A 46 5.68 -14.71 -24.84
C GLU A 46 4.20 -14.62 -24.47
N MET A 47 3.76 -13.50 -23.87
CA MET A 47 2.35 -13.25 -23.58
C MET A 47 1.52 -13.19 -24.88
N LYS A 48 2.05 -12.56 -25.94
CA LYS A 48 1.42 -12.53 -27.26
C LYS A 48 1.29 -13.92 -27.87
N LEU A 49 2.36 -14.73 -27.81
CA LEU A 49 2.35 -16.11 -28.31
C LEU A 49 1.32 -17.00 -27.59
N LYS A 50 1.08 -16.73 -26.30
CA LYS A 50 0.05 -17.43 -25.50
C LYS A 50 -1.33 -16.77 -25.57
N ASN A 51 -1.51 -15.75 -26.41
CA ASN A 51 -2.76 -15.04 -26.61
C ASN A 51 -3.37 -14.51 -25.29
N ILE A 52 -2.53 -14.06 -24.36
CA ILE A 52 -2.97 -13.49 -23.08
C ILE A 52 -3.47 -12.05 -23.30
N LYS A 53 -4.68 -11.75 -22.84
CA LYS A 53 -5.36 -10.46 -23.09
C LYS A 53 -5.88 -9.75 -21.85
N ASP A 54 -5.71 -10.35 -20.67
CA ASP A 54 -6.22 -9.84 -19.40
C ASP A 54 -5.17 -9.99 -18.29
N ILE A 55 -5.36 -9.20 -17.23
CA ILE A 55 -4.42 -9.10 -16.10
C ILE A 55 -4.39 -10.40 -15.29
N ASP A 56 -5.51 -11.11 -15.14
CA ASP A 56 -5.58 -12.32 -14.33
C ASP A 56 -4.80 -13.47 -14.99
N SER A 57 -5.01 -13.66 -16.28
CA SER A 57 -4.27 -14.61 -17.11
C SER A 57 -2.78 -14.26 -17.16
N ALA A 58 -2.44 -12.97 -17.23
CA ALA A 58 -1.05 -12.50 -17.17
C ALA A 58 -0.39 -12.85 -15.84
N ASN A 59 -1.05 -12.55 -14.72
CA ASN A 59 -0.57 -12.86 -13.37
C ASN A 59 -0.37 -14.37 -13.17
N ARG A 60 -1.29 -15.18 -13.70
CA ARG A 60 -1.16 -16.64 -13.67
C ARG A 60 0.05 -17.12 -14.47
N PHE A 61 0.18 -16.66 -15.71
CA PHE A 61 1.31 -16.98 -16.58
C PHE A 61 2.66 -16.61 -15.96
N LEU A 62 2.75 -15.44 -15.32
CA LEU A 62 3.95 -14.99 -14.65
C LEU A 62 4.37 -15.95 -13.54
N LYS A 63 3.44 -16.27 -12.63
CA LYS A 63 3.67 -17.13 -11.46
C LYS A 63 3.97 -18.57 -11.83
N GLU A 64 3.19 -19.15 -12.75
CA GLU A 64 3.23 -20.58 -13.03
C GLU A 64 4.28 -20.99 -14.06
N TYR A 65 4.74 -20.06 -14.91
CA TYR A 65 5.62 -20.42 -16.03
C TYR A 65 6.78 -19.45 -16.23
N TYR A 66 6.50 -18.16 -16.40
CA TYR A 66 7.51 -17.22 -16.90
C TYR A 66 8.67 -17.04 -15.91
N TRP A 67 8.39 -16.89 -14.62
CA TRP A 67 9.44 -16.68 -13.62
C TRP A 67 10.36 -17.88 -13.48
N GLU A 68 9.80 -19.08 -13.41
CA GLU A 68 10.61 -20.29 -13.32
C GLU A 68 11.51 -20.45 -14.55
N LYS A 69 10.95 -20.31 -15.76
CA LYS A 69 11.70 -20.40 -17.02
C LYS A 69 12.84 -19.37 -17.10
N ASN A 70 12.61 -18.13 -16.69
CA ASN A 70 13.65 -17.09 -16.72
C ASN A 70 14.70 -17.32 -15.63
N ASN A 71 14.28 -17.70 -14.43
CA ASN A 71 15.18 -17.97 -13.32
C ASN A 71 16.11 -19.15 -13.64
N ARG A 72 15.64 -20.20 -14.33
CA ARG A 72 16.52 -21.30 -14.78
C ARG A 72 17.67 -20.83 -15.69
N LYS A 73 17.48 -19.74 -16.45
CA LYS A 73 18.50 -19.22 -17.38
C LYS A 73 19.41 -18.16 -16.76
N PHE A 74 18.87 -17.33 -15.88
CA PHE A 74 19.51 -16.08 -15.47
C PHE A 74 19.73 -15.94 -13.97
N SER A 75 19.09 -16.78 -13.14
CA SER A 75 19.34 -16.73 -11.70
C SER A 75 20.75 -17.19 -11.39
N LYS A 76 21.35 -16.55 -10.40
CA LYS A 76 22.60 -17.00 -9.78
C LYS A 76 22.31 -17.27 -8.32
N LYS A 77 22.91 -18.34 -7.79
CA LYS A 77 22.85 -18.59 -6.35
C LYS A 77 23.51 -17.43 -5.60
N PRO A 78 22.98 -17.04 -4.43
CA PRO A 78 23.66 -16.08 -3.58
C PRO A 78 25.00 -16.64 -3.12
N LEU A 79 25.90 -15.75 -2.68
CA LEU A 79 27.21 -16.16 -2.15
C LEU A 79 27.07 -16.86 -0.77
N SER A 80 26.04 -16.51 -0.01
CA SER A 80 25.68 -17.06 1.29
C SER A 80 24.18 -17.34 1.32
N ASP A 81 23.79 -18.41 2.01
CA ASP A 81 22.38 -18.78 2.22
C ASP A 81 21.78 -18.13 3.48
N GLU A 82 22.52 -17.23 4.13
CA GLU A 82 22.04 -16.48 5.30
C GLU A 82 20.88 -15.54 4.94
N ASP A 83 19.84 -15.59 5.76
CA ASP A 83 18.66 -14.73 5.65
C ASP A 83 18.76 -13.54 6.62
N PHE A 84 18.87 -12.33 6.06
CA PHE A 84 18.91 -11.07 6.81
C PHE A 84 17.58 -10.32 6.80
N HIS A 85 16.49 -10.93 6.33
CA HIS A 85 15.18 -10.28 6.34
C HIS A 85 14.68 -10.10 7.78
N ILE A 86 14.14 -8.91 8.06
CA ILE A 86 13.53 -8.60 9.35
C ILE A 86 12.07 -9.05 9.29
N ALA A 87 11.70 -9.98 10.17
CA ALA A 87 10.30 -10.38 10.33
C ALA A 87 9.47 -9.21 10.85
N LEU A 88 8.22 -9.13 10.40
CA LEU A 88 7.26 -8.20 10.98
C LEU A 88 6.97 -8.58 12.44
N MET A 89 6.82 -7.58 13.30
CA MET A 89 6.36 -7.83 14.66
C MET A 89 4.89 -8.31 14.63
N PRO A 90 4.44 -9.17 15.58
CA PRO A 90 3.08 -9.71 15.57
C PRO A 90 1.96 -8.67 15.60
N ASP A 91 2.24 -7.48 16.11
CA ASP A 91 1.32 -6.34 16.19
C ASP A 91 1.38 -5.40 14.97
N GLN A 92 2.30 -5.65 14.02
CA GLN A 92 2.45 -4.86 12.80
C GLN A 92 1.56 -5.40 11.68
N ASP A 93 0.36 -4.83 11.58
CA ASP A 93 -0.49 -5.03 10.40
C ASP A 93 -0.05 -4.10 9.25
N LEU A 94 0.55 -4.66 8.19
CA LEU A 94 1.01 -3.89 7.03
C LEU A 94 -0.08 -3.04 6.37
N ARG A 95 -1.36 -3.40 6.49
CA ARG A 95 -2.46 -2.58 5.93
C ARG A 95 -2.52 -1.20 6.58
N ASN A 96 -2.06 -1.09 7.83
CA ASN A 96 -1.96 0.16 8.57
C ASN A 96 -0.72 1.00 8.22
N TYR A 97 0.25 0.41 7.52
CA TYR A 97 1.45 1.07 7.03
C TYR A 97 1.31 1.40 5.54
N VAL A 98 1.00 0.41 4.70
CA VAL A 98 0.83 0.55 3.25
C VAL A 98 -0.60 0.98 2.92
N CYS A 99 -0.94 2.22 3.28
CA CYS A 99 -2.24 2.83 3.02
C CYS A 99 -2.11 4.34 2.77
N TYR A 100 -3.17 4.92 2.21
CA TYR A 100 -3.32 6.37 2.19
C TYR A 100 -3.79 6.87 3.55
N THR A 101 -3.26 8.00 4.00
CA THR A 101 -3.60 8.58 5.31
C THR A 101 -4.03 10.03 5.13
N ALA A 102 -5.03 10.45 5.89
CA ALA A 102 -5.48 11.83 5.98
C ALA A 102 -5.79 12.17 7.44
N GLU A 103 -5.28 13.29 7.91
CA GLU A 103 -5.70 13.83 9.20
C GLU A 103 -7.06 14.49 9.05
N CYS A 104 -7.98 14.12 9.93
CA CYS A 104 -9.35 14.60 9.92
C CYS A 104 -9.75 15.06 11.32
N LYS A 105 -10.68 16.02 11.39
CA LYS A 105 -11.23 16.51 12.65
C LYS A 105 -12.65 15.98 12.84
N VAL A 106 -12.98 15.58 14.06
CA VAL A 106 -14.34 15.21 14.42
C VAL A 106 -15.19 16.46 14.61
N TYR A 107 -16.31 16.56 13.88
CA TYR A 107 -17.24 17.68 13.98
C TYR A 107 -18.18 17.53 15.19
N ARG A 108 -18.98 18.57 15.48
CA ARG A 108 -19.88 18.63 16.65
C ARG A 108 -20.98 17.58 16.64
N ASP A 109 -21.39 17.15 15.46
CA ASP A 109 -22.34 16.08 15.20
C ASP A 109 -21.69 14.68 15.15
N TYR A 110 -20.42 14.57 15.56
CA TYR A 110 -19.62 13.34 15.49
C TYR A 110 -19.42 12.81 14.06
N THR A 111 -19.46 13.70 13.07
CA THR A 111 -19.12 13.35 11.68
C THR A 111 -17.65 13.65 11.36
N ILE A 112 -17.15 12.96 10.34
CA ILE A 112 -15.87 13.20 9.68
C ILE A 112 -16.15 13.36 8.18
N LYS A 113 -15.57 14.37 7.55
CA LYS A 113 -15.71 14.60 6.11
C LYS A 113 -14.39 14.33 5.42
N PHE A 114 -14.40 13.48 4.40
CA PHE A 114 -13.22 13.18 3.60
C PHE A 114 -13.61 12.85 2.16
N SER A 115 -12.96 13.50 1.19
CA SER A 115 -13.17 13.27 -0.24
C SER A 115 -14.65 13.24 -0.68
N LYS A 116 -15.44 14.24 -0.25
CA LYS A 116 -16.89 14.38 -0.49
C LYS A 116 -17.78 13.30 0.14
N ARG A 117 -17.21 12.42 0.97
CA ARG A 117 -17.95 11.45 1.77
C ARG A 117 -18.02 11.91 3.22
N ILE A 118 -19.07 11.48 3.91
CA ILE A 118 -19.33 11.81 5.30
C ILE A 118 -19.42 10.50 6.09
N TYR A 119 -18.66 10.41 7.17
CA TYR A 119 -18.61 9.25 8.05
C TYR A 119 -19.14 9.64 9.43
N GLN A 120 -20.17 8.94 9.89
CA GLN A 120 -20.74 9.12 11.23
C GLN A 120 -20.06 8.17 12.21
N ILE A 121 -19.47 8.73 13.27
CA ILE A 121 -18.92 7.93 14.37
C ILE A 121 -20.07 7.38 15.21
N GLU A 122 -20.03 6.08 15.52
CA GLU A 122 -21.04 5.42 16.34
C GLU A 122 -20.95 5.84 17.82
N LYS A 123 -22.04 5.66 18.59
CA LYS A 123 -22.04 5.99 20.02
C LYS A 123 -21.15 5.06 20.85
N LYS A 124 -21.15 3.76 20.52
CA LYS A 124 -20.32 2.76 21.22
C LYS A 124 -18.93 2.76 20.60
N GLN A 125 -17.94 3.24 21.35
CA GLN A 125 -16.56 3.34 20.88
C GLN A 125 -15.60 2.56 21.79
N PRO A 126 -14.53 1.98 21.23
CA PRO A 126 -13.47 1.35 22.01
C PRO A 126 -12.59 2.36 22.75
N ILE A 127 -12.61 3.63 22.35
CA ILE A 127 -11.89 4.73 22.99
C ILE A 127 -12.78 5.97 23.06
N ALA A 128 -12.64 6.77 24.13
CA ALA A 128 -13.32 8.05 24.25
C ALA A 128 -12.98 8.98 23.07
N ILE A 129 -14.01 9.50 22.41
CA ILE A 129 -13.92 10.44 21.29
C ILE A 129 -14.81 11.64 21.58
N LYS A 130 -14.34 12.85 21.27
CA LYS A 130 -15.11 14.08 21.43
C LYS A 130 -14.99 14.96 20.18
N PRO A 131 -15.97 15.84 19.94
CA PRO A 131 -15.84 16.87 18.93
C PRO A 131 -14.57 17.68 19.10
N GLY A 132 -13.90 17.93 17.98
CA GLY A 132 -12.63 18.64 17.90
C GLY A 132 -11.40 17.76 18.02
N ASP A 133 -11.53 16.48 18.34
CA ASP A 133 -10.42 15.53 18.31
C ASP A 133 -9.89 15.36 16.87
N ASN A 134 -8.58 15.21 16.75
CA ASN A 134 -7.93 14.79 15.51
C ASN A 134 -7.90 13.26 15.44
N VAL A 135 -8.24 12.73 14.27
CA VAL A 135 -8.21 11.31 13.95
C VAL A 135 -7.48 11.12 12.61
N ILE A 136 -6.98 9.91 12.38
CA ILE A 136 -6.33 9.53 11.13
C ILE A 136 -7.31 8.63 10.37
N LEU A 137 -7.78 9.13 9.23
CA LEU A 137 -8.48 8.30 8.27
C LEU A 137 -7.44 7.60 7.40
N LYS A 138 -7.58 6.28 7.26
CA LYS A 138 -6.76 5.42 6.40
C LYS A 138 -7.63 4.86 5.29
N THR A 139 -7.13 4.90 4.07
CA THR A 139 -7.70 4.17 2.93
C THR A 139 -6.75 3.05 2.57
N TRP A 140 -7.17 1.81 2.82
CA TRP A 140 -6.39 0.63 2.46
C TRP A 140 -6.37 0.45 0.93
N LEU A 141 -5.48 -0.42 0.43
CA LEU A 141 -5.27 -0.60 -1.01
C LEU A 141 -6.47 -1.25 -1.73
N ASP A 142 -7.36 -1.91 -1.00
CA ASP A 142 -8.64 -2.42 -1.50
C ASP A 142 -9.72 -1.33 -1.57
N GLY A 143 -9.42 -0.11 -1.14
CA GLY A 143 -10.34 1.03 -1.11
C GLY A 143 -11.18 1.14 0.17
N SER A 144 -11.05 0.20 1.11
CA SER A 144 -11.75 0.28 2.39
C SER A 144 -11.24 1.43 3.26
N ILE A 145 -12.15 1.98 4.06
CA ILE A 145 -11.90 3.13 4.93
C ILE A 145 -11.79 2.63 6.37
N HIS A 146 -10.81 3.16 7.10
CA HIS A 146 -10.57 2.84 8.50
C HIS A 146 -10.21 4.13 9.24
N ILE A 147 -10.82 4.38 10.40
CA ILE A 147 -10.62 5.64 11.12
C ILE A 147 -10.01 5.33 12.48
N PHE A 148 -8.84 5.92 12.76
CA PHE A 148 -8.08 5.66 13.98
C PHE A 148 -7.98 6.90 14.85
N LYS A 149 -8.17 6.71 16.16
CA LYS A 149 -7.68 7.63 17.17
C LYS A 149 -6.50 6.98 17.88
N LYS A 150 -5.32 7.62 17.79
CA LYS A 150 -4.04 6.98 18.17
C LYS A 150 -3.87 5.68 17.37
N ASN A 151 -3.86 4.53 18.03
CA ASN A 151 -3.74 3.20 17.40
C ASN A 151 -5.02 2.36 17.54
N ILE A 152 -6.14 2.98 17.96
CA ILE A 152 -7.41 2.28 18.15
C ILE A 152 -8.37 2.69 17.03
N GLU A 153 -8.89 1.69 16.32
CA GLU A 153 -9.89 1.88 15.27
C GLU A 153 -11.24 2.25 15.88
N LEU A 154 -11.94 3.21 15.27
CA LEU A 154 -13.24 3.69 15.68
C LEU A 154 -14.35 2.94 14.95
N ASN A 155 -15.51 2.79 15.59
CA ASN A 155 -16.71 2.29 14.93
C ASN A 155 -17.39 3.43 14.18
N PHE A 156 -17.70 3.25 12.89
CA PHE A 156 -18.34 4.29 12.08
C PHE A 156 -19.14 3.67 10.93
N PHE A 157 -19.95 4.49 10.26
CA PHE A 157 -20.60 4.16 9.00
C PHE A 157 -20.66 5.38 8.08
N GLU A 158 -20.77 5.14 6.77
CA GLU A 158 -20.92 6.21 5.77
C GLU A 158 -22.37 6.71 5.74
N ILE A 159 -22.55 8.03 5.60
CA ILE A 159 -23.85 8.69 5.45
C ILE A 159 -23.88 9.57 4.20
N ASP A 160 -25.07 9.74 3.62
CA ASP A 160 -25.32 10.70 2.55
C ASP A 160 -25.43 12.14 3.08
N ASP A 161 -25.58 13.11 2.17
CA ASP A 161 -25.74 14.53 2.51
C ASP A 161 -27.01 14.84 3.33
N TYR A 162 -27.94 13.89 3.42
CA TYR A 162 -29.16 13.98 4.22
C TYR A 162 -29.06 13.24 5.56
N GLY A 163 -27.90 12.67 5.90
CA GLY A 163 -27.65 11.96 7.15
C GLY A 163 -28.17 10.51 7.17
N ARG A 164 -28.53 9.94 6.03
CA ARG A 164 -28.99 8.55 5.93
C ARG A 164 -27.80 7.63 5.71
N ARG A 165 -27.79 6.49 6.39
CA ARG A 165 -26.73 5.48 6.23
C ARG A 165 -26.68 4.99 4.79
N VAL A 166 -25.51 5.08 4.17
CA VAL A 166 -25.23 4.45 2.88
C VAL A 166 -25.11 2.95 3.14
N SER A 167 -25.95 2.15 2.48
CA SER A 167 -25.80 0.70 2.51
C SER A 167 -24.55 0.32 1.73
N ALA A 168 -23.66 -0.46 2.36
CA ALA A 168 -22.53 -1.11 1.71
C ALA A 168 -22.99 -2.12 0.66
#